data_AF-A0A7L3F7U8-F1
#
_entry.id   AF-A0A7L3F7U8-F1
#
_cell.length_a   1.000
_cell.length_b   1.000
_cell.length_c   1.000
_cell.angle_alpha   90.00
_cell.angle_beta   90.00
_cell.angle_gamma   90.00
#
_symmetry.space_group_name_H-M   'P 1'
#
loop_
_entity.id
_entity.type
_entity.pdbx_description
1 polymer ?
#
loop_
_entity_poly.entity_id
_entity_poly.type
_entity_poly.pdbx_seq_one_letter_code
_entity_poly.pdbx_strand_id
1 'polypeptide(L)'
;FVPEPRLQYVPVKGDRVIGIVTVKAGDVFKVDVGGSEQASLSYLAFEGATKRNRPNVQVGDLIYGQFLVANKDMEPEMVCIDSNGRSNGMGIIGQDGFLIKVSLGLIRKLLAPKCEIIQDLSQLYPFELVLGMNGRIWVKAKTVQQTLIIVNILESCEYMTAEQRKQALAKLSGN
;
A
#
# COMPACT_ATOMS: atom_id res chain seq x y z
N PHE A 1 12.79 6.84 -24.72
CA PHE A 1 11.58 7.28 -24.02
C PHE A 1 11.93 7.53 -22.56
N VAL A 2 12.13 8.79 -22.17
CA VAL A 2 12.25 9.16 -20.76
C VAL A 2 10.83 9.23 -20.22
N PRO A 3 10.43 8.43 -19.22
CA PRO A 3 9.10 8.57 -18.65
C PRO A 3 9.05 9.90 -17.89
N GLU A 4 8.20 10.82 -18.33
CA GLU A 4 7.87 12.02 -17.55
C GLU A 4 7.39 11.61 -16.16
N PRO A 5 7.73 12.37 -15.10
CA PRO A 5 7.20 12.13 -13.77
C PRO A 5 5.69 12.36 -13.77
N ARG A 6 4.91 11.27 -13.91
CA ARG A 6 3.46 11.32 -13.83
C ARG A 6 3.06 11.56 -12.37
N LEU A 7 2.31 12.64 -12.13
CA LEU A 7 1.72 12.97 -10.83
C LEU A 7 0.67 11.94 -10.37
N GLN A 8 0.13 11.16 -11.30
CA GLN A 8 -0.92 10.17 -11.07
C GLN A 8 -0.43 8.76 -11.39
N TYR A 9 -0.83 7.82 -10.55
CA TYR A 9 -0.59 6.40 -10.77
C TYR A 9 -1.49 5.89 -11.90
N VAL A 10 -0.92 5.04 -12.77
CA VAL A 10 -1.67 4.39 -13.84
C VAL A 10 -1.87 2.93 -13.44
N PRO A 11 -3.11 2.44 -13.31
CA PRO A 11 -3.38 1.04 -12.99
C PRO A 11 -2.70 0.10 -13.99
N VAL A 12 -2.00 -0.90 -13.47
CA VAL A 12 -1.36 -1.95 -14.26
C VAL A 12 -1.83 -3.30 -13.73
N LYS A 13 -2.20 -4.21 -14.64
CA LYS A 13 -2.63 -5.55 -14.26
C LYS A 13 -1.53 -6.26 -13.46
N GLY A 14 -1.90 -6.83 -12.31
CA GLY A 14 -0.98 -7.50 -11.42
C GLY A 14 -0.26 -6.60 -10.41
N ASP A 15 -0.38 -5.27 -10.50
CA ASP A 15 0.15 -4.39 -9.47
C ASP A 15 -0.64 -4.54 -8.18
N ARG A 16 0.08 -4.58 -7.05
CA ARG A 16 -0.48 -4.55 -5.71
C ARG A 16 -0.52 -3.12 -5.21
N VAL A 17 -1.68 -2.66 -4.74
CA VAL A 17 -1.92 -1.26 -4.38
C VAL A 17 -2.71 -1.14 -3.08
N ILE A 18 -2.61 0.03 -2.46
CA ILE A 18 -3.44 0.40 -1.31
C ILE A 18 -4.56 1.32 -1.80
N GLY A 19 -5.80 0.89 -1.59
CA GLY A 19 -7.01 1.63 -1.92
C GLY A 19 -7.76 2.11 -0.68
N ILE A 20 -8.60 3.13 -0.84
CA ILE A 20 -9.52 3.61 0.19
C ILE A 20 -10.93 3.35 -0.30
N VAL A 21 -11.76 2.67 0.47
CA VAL A 21 -13.15 2.40 0.07
C VAL A 21 -13.95 3.70 0.10
N THR A 22 -14.50 4.10 -1.04
CA THR A 22 -15.26 5.34 -1.20
C THR A 22 -16.76 5.10 -1.19
N VAL A 23 -17.21 4.00 -1.79
CA VAL A 23 -18.63 3.67 -1.92
C VAL A 23 -18.83 2.17 -1.72
N LYS A 24 -19.93 1.82 -1.06
CA LYS A 24 -20.44 0.46 -0.93
C LYS A 24 -21.77 0.37 -1.66
N ALA A 25 -21.80 -0.31 -2.81
CA ALA A 25 -22.95 -0.41 -3.69
C ALA A 25 -23.33 -1.88 -3.92
N GLY A 26 -24.26 -2.37 -3.10
CA GLY A 26 -24.74 -3.75 -3.19
C GLY A 26 -23.62 -4.77 -2.92
N ASP A 27 -23.21 -5.45 -3.99
CA ASP A 27 -22.20 -6.52 -3.97
C ASP A 27 -20.80 -6.03 -4.44
N VAL A 28 -20.66 -4.74 -4.75
CA VAL A 28 -19.40 -4.14 -5.22
C VAL A 28 -19.02 -2.94 -4.35
N PHE A 29 -17.73 -2.81 -4.07
CA PHE A 29 -17.12 -1.63 -3.46
C PHE A 29 -16.42 -0.81 -4.53
N LYS A 30 -16.54 0.52 -4.47
CA LYS A 30 -15.67 1.43 -5.20
C LYS A 30 -14.51 1.84 -4.31
N VAL A 31 -13.31 1.82 -4.88
CA VAL A 31 -12.05 1.99 -4.15
C VAL A 31 -11.22 3.05 -4.86
N ASP A 32 -10.88 4.13 -4.16
CA ASP A 32 -9.93 5.11 -4.65
C ASP A 32 -8.50 4.58 -4.56
N VAL A 33 -7.82 4.53 -5.70
CA VAL A 33 -6.43 4.05 -5.85
C VAL A 33 -5.47 5.17 -6.24
N GLY A 34 -5.93 6.42 -6.35
CA GLY A 34 -5.11 7.57 -6.78
C GLY A 34 -4.84 7.61 -8.30
N GLY A 35 -5.67 6.93 -9.09
CA GLY A 35 -5.69 7.00 -10.56
C GLY A 35 -6.73 7.99 -11.09
N SER A 36 -6.98 7.95 -12.39
CA SER A 36 -8.03 8.76 -13.04
C SER A 36 -9.45 8.30 -12.70
N GLU A 37 -9.62 7.01 -12.43
CA GLU A 37 -10.89 6.38 -12.09
C GLU A 37 -10.77 5.56 -10.81
N GLN A 38 -11.90 5.33 -10.14
CA GLN A 38 -11.98 4.42 -9.00
C GLN A 38 -11.96 2.97 -9.49
N ALA A 39 -11.38 2.09 -8.68
CA ALA A 39 -11.39 0.67 -8.94
C ALA A 39 -12.64 0.01 -8.35
N SER A 40 -13.18 -0.99 -9.04
CA SER A 40 -14.23 -1.85 -8.51
C SER A 40 -13.64 -3.07 -7.78
N LEU A 41 -14.22 -3.41 -6.64
CA LEU A 41 -13.85 -4.57 -5.83
C LEU A 41 -15.11 -5.37 -5.47
N SER A 42 -15.19 -6.61 -5.95
CA SER A 42 -16.31 -7.50 -5.63
C SER A 42 -16.22 -8.03 -4.20
N TYR A 43 -17.36 -8.20 -3.51
CA TYR A 43 -17.37 -8.85 -2.20
C TYR A 43 -16.87 -10.30 -2.25
N LEU A 44 -16.97 -10.98 -3.40
CA LEU A 44 -16.46 -12.35 -3.60
C LEU A 44 -14.94 -12.39 -3.79
N ALA A 45 -14.29 -11.24 -3.96
CA ALA A 45 -12.86 -11.15 -4.18
C ALA A 45 -12.04 -11.15 -2.86
N PHE A 46 -12.61 -11.69 -1.79
CA PHE A 46 -11.97 -11.86 -0.49
C PHE A 46 -11.91 -13.35 -0.13
N GLU A 47 -10.89 -13.74 0.62
CA GLU A 47 -10.71 -15.13 1.04
C GLU A 47 -11.90 -15.60 1.88
N GLY A 48 -12.52 -16.72 1.48
CA GLY A 48 -13.67 -17.30 2.19
C GLY A 48 -15.00 -16.54 2.04
N ALA A 49 -15.07 -15.52 1.18
CA ALA A 49 -16.30 -14.77 0.97
C ALA A 49 -17.34 -15.59 0.19
N THR A 50 -18.58 -15.59 0.70
CA THR A 50 -19.74 -16.21 0.05
C THR A 50 -20.98 -15.34 0.26
N LYS A 51 -22.09 -15.62 -0.42
CA LYS A 51 -23.37 -14.89 -0.19
C LYS A 51 -23.81 -14.87 1.28
N ARG A 52 -23.43 -15.90 2.05
CA ARG A 52 -23.73 -16.07 3.48
C ARG A 52 -22.66 -15.47 4.40
N ASN A 53 -21.41 -15.45 3.95
CA ASN A 53 -20.27 -14.90 4.69
C ASN A 53 -19.70 -13.69 3.95
N ARG A 54 -20.27 -12.51 4.22
CA ARG A 54 -19.86 -11.26 3.57
C ARG A 54 -18.71 -10.61 4.34
N PRO A 55 -17.66 -10.12 3.66
CA PRO A 55 -16.57 -9.41 4.33
C PRO A 55 -17.09 -8.10 4.95
N ASN A 56 -16.60 -7.77 6.14
CA ASN A 56 -17.00 -6.56 6.86
C ASN A 56 -16.18 -5.35 6.38
N VAL A 57 -16.45 -4.88 5.17
CA VAL A 57 -15.83 -3.69 4.58
C VAL A 57 -16.77 -2.49 4.73
N GLN A 58 -16.22 -1.37 5.20
CA GLN A 58 -16.89 -0.09 5.40
C GLN A 58 -16.27 1.02 4.54
N VAL A 59 -17.03 2.08 4.31
CA VAL A 59 -16.51 3.29 3.65
C VAL A 59 -15.46 3.92 4.54
N GLY A 60 -14.30 4.27 3.96
CA GLY A 60 -13.13 4.76 4.67
C GLY A 60 -12.09 3.69 5.00
N ASP A 61 -12.43 2.40 4.88
CA ASP A 61 -11.48 1.32 5.11
C ASP A 61 -10.35 1.33 4.07
N LEU A 62 -9.16 0.96 4.53
CA LEU A 62 -7.99 0.74 3.67
C LEU A 62 -7.98 -0.69 3.19
N ILE A 63 -7.76 -0.88 1.89
CA ILE A 63 -7.71 -2.19 1.23
C ILE A 63 -6.35 -2.36 0.57
N TYR A 64 -5.69 -3.48 0.83
CA TYR A 64 -4.54 -3.93 0.05
C TYR A 64 -4.99 -5.01 -0.92
N GLY A 65 -4.86 -4.75 -2.22
CA GLY A 65 -5.33 -5.65 -3.25
C GLY A 65 -4.51 -5.57 -4.52
N GLN A 66 -4.79 -6.47 -5.46
CA GLN A 66 -4.12 -6.56 -6.75
C GLN A 66 -5.10 -6.23 -7.88
N PHE A 67 -4.65 -5.51 -8.91
CA PHE A 67 -5.46 -5.32 -10.12
C PHE A 67 -5.59 -6.63 -10.90
N LEU A 68 -6.82 -7.07 -11.10
CA LEU A 68 -7.17 -8.18 -11.98
C LEU A 68 -7.35 -7.68 -13.42
N VAL A 69 -8.04 -6.56 -13.58
CA VAL A 69 -8.28 -5.89 -14.85
C VAL A 69 -7.81 -4.45 -14.74
N ALA A 70 -6.96 -4.03 -15.67
CA ALA A 70 -6.50 -2.66 -15.78
C ALA A 70 -6.22 -2.39 -17.26
N ASN A 71 -7.25 -1.91 -17.97
CA ASN A 71 -7.16 -1.51 -19.36
C ASN A 71 -7.66 -0.07 -19.50
N LYS A 72 -7.19 0.69 -20.50
CA LYS A 72 -7.56 2.09 -20.69
C LYS A 72 -9.03 2.29 -21.05
N ASP A 73 -9.64 1.27 -21.65
CA ASP A 73 -11.02 1.33 -22.16
C ASP A 73 -12.04 0.69 -21.20
N MET A 74 -11.61 0.29 -20.00
CA MET A 74 -12.45 -0.40 -19.03
C MET A 74 -12.17 0.11 -17.61
N GLU A 75 -13.22 0.11 -16.78
CA GLU A 75 -13.07 0.39 -15.36
C GLU A 75 -12.10 -0.62 -14.73
N PRO A 76 -11.10 -0.17 -13.95
CA PRO A 76 -10.16 -1.08 -13.32
C PRO A 76 -10.84 -1.92 -12.23
N GLU A 77 -10.49 -3.20 -12.18
CA GLU A 77 -11.01 -4.13 -11.18
C GLU A 77 -9.87 -4.68 -10.33
N MET A 78 -10.11 -4.75 -9.02
CA MET A 78 -9.17 -5.29 -8.05
C MET A 78 -9.73 -6.50 -7.31
N VAL A 79 -8.81 -7.33 -6.81
CA VAL A 79 -9.09 -8.52 -6.02
C VAL A 79 -8.17 -8.59 -4.81
N CYS A 80 -8.66 -9.19 -3.72
CA CYS A 80 -7.90 -9.44 -2.49
C CYS A 80 -7.57 -10.93 -2.31
N ILE A 81 -7.52 -11.69 -3.40
CA ILE A 81 -7.18 -13.11 -3.43
C ILE A 81 -6.29 -13.41 -4.63
N ASP A 82 -5.44 -14.42 -4.49
CA ASP A 82 -4.64 -14.97 -5.58
C ASP A 82 -5.46 -15.94 -6.46
N SER A 83 -4.83 -16.49 -7.50
CA SER A 83 -5.45 -17.48 -8.39
C SER A 83 -5.89 -18.77 -7.68
N ASN A 84 -5.41 -19.04 -6.47
CA ASN A 84 -5.80 -20.18 -5.64
C ASN A 84 -6.93 -19.83 -4.63
N GLY A 85 -7.42 -18.60 -4.64
CA GLY A 85 -8.43 -18.12 -3.72
C GLY A 85 -7.92 -17.75 -2.33
N ARG A 86 -6.60 -17.62 -2.13
CA ARG A 86 -5.99 -17.25 -0.85
C ARG A 86 -5.67 -15.77 -0.79
N SER A 87 -5.79 -15.15 0.38
CA SER A 87 -5.50 -13.72 0.54
C SER A 87 -4.02 -13.37 0.31
N ASN A 88 -3.09 -14.24 0.73
CA ASN A 88 -1.64 -13.98 0.69
C ASN A 88 -1.25 -12.58 1.24
N GLY A 89 -1.93 -12.14 2.32
CA GLY A 89 -1.71 -10.85 2.95
C GLY A 89 -2.48 -9.68 2.32
N MET A 90 -3.34 -9.93 1.33
CA MET A 90 -4.30 -8.96 0.79
C MET A 90 -5.60 -8.93 1.61
N GLY A 91 -6.36 -7.85 1.50
CA GLY A 91 -7.61 -7.65 2.22
C GLY A 91 -7.65 -6.29 2.92
N ILE A 92 -8.43 -6.21 4.00
CA ILE A 92 -8.56 -5.00 4.80
C ILE A 92 -7.27 -4.78 5.59
N ILE A 93 -6.68 -3.60 5.45
CA ILE A 93 -5.49 -3.20 6.21
C ILE A 93 -5.93 -2.88 7.64
N GLY A 94 -5.08 -3.23 8.62
CA GLY A 94 -5.37 -3.03 10.03
C GLY A 94 -5.70 -1.58 10.41
N GLN A 95 -6.39 -1.43 11.54
CA GLN A 95 -6.72 -0.12 12.12
C GLN A 95 -5.48 0.51 12.81
N ASP A 96 -5.54 1.81 13.07
CA ASP A 96 -4.53 2.58 13.83
C ASP A 96 -3.11 2.62 13.23
N GLY A 97 -2.98 2.44 11.91
CA GLY A 97 -1.75 2.77 11.20
C GLY A 97 -1.79 4.14 10.55
N PHE A 98 -0.68 4.50 9.93
CA PHE A 98 -0.48 5.79 9.27
C PHE A 98 -0.27 5.57 7.77
N LEU A 99 -1.09 6.22 6.95
CA LEU A 99 -1.00 6.17 5.49
C LEU A 99 -0.30 7.42 4.96
N ILE A 100 0.81 7.24 4.25
CA ILE A 100 1.52 8.31 3.54
C ILE A 100 1.52 8.11 2.04
N LYS A 101 1.70 9.20 1.31
CA LYS A 101 1.93 9.20 -0.13
C LYS A 101 3.37 9.61 -0.41
N VAL A 102 4.08 8.79 -1.17
CA VAL A 102 5.45 9.03 -1.62
C VAL A 102 5.54 8.98 -3.14
N SER A 103 6.71 9.31 -3.70
CA SER A 103 6.91 9.18 -5.15
C SER A 103 6.90 7.71 -5.61
N LEU A 104 6.45 7.48 -6.85
CA LEU A 104 6.48 6.15 -7.47
C LEU A 104 7.92 5.61 -7.61
N GLY A 105 8.91 6.50 -7.69
CA GLY A 105 10.32 6.14 -7.71
C GLY A 105 10.77 5.54 -6.38
N LEU A 106 10.38 6.14 -5.26
CA LEU A 106 10.70 5.63 -3.94
C LEU A 106 10.02 4.28 -3.68
N ILE A 107 8.73 4.11 -4.00
CA ILE A 107 8.04 2.80 -3.85
C ILE A 107 8.77 1.69 -4.60
N ARG A 108 9.17 1.93 -5.85
CA ARG A 108 9.89 0.93 -6.65
C ARG A 108 11.22 0.54 -6.02
N LYS A 109 11.92 1.49 -5.39
CA LYS A 109 13.15 1.22 -4.62
C LYS A 109 12.86 0.42 -3.35
N LEU A 110 11.77 0.73 -2.63
CA LEU A 110 11.38 0.03 -1.41
C LEU A 110 10.93 -1.42 -1.69
N LEU A 111 10.22 -1.64 -2.79
CA LEU A 111 9.79 -2.97 -3.24
C LEU A 111 10.90 -3.79 -3.90
N ALA A 112 12.07 -3.20 -4.15
CA ALA A 112 13.19 -3.92 -4.73
C ALA A 112 13.67 -5.04 -3.78
N PRO A 113 14.03 -6.22 -4.32
CA PRO A 113 14.57 -7.29 -3.51
C PRO A 113 15.85 -6.82 -2.80
N LYS A 114 15.96 -7.11 -1.49
CA LYS A 114 17.07 -6.68 -0.62
C LYS A 114 17.19 -5.15 -0.48
N CYS A 115 16.08 -4.43 -0.39
CA CYS A 115 16.10 -3.02 -0.04
C CYS A 115 16.70 -2.81 1.36
N GLU A 116 17.89 -2.22 1.40
CA GLU A 116 18.59 -1.92 2.66
C GLU A 116 17.76 -0.99 3.57
N ILE A 117 16.94 -0.11 3.00
CA ILE A 117 16.11 0.85 3.77
C ILE A 117 15.17 0.10 4.72
N ILE A 118 14.48 -0.93 4.22
CA ILE A 118 13.52 -1.70 5.02
C ILE A 118 14.26 -2.53 6.07
N GLN A 119 15.41 -3.10 5.70
CA GLN A 119 16.25 -3.86 6.62
C GLN A 119 16.75 -2.99 7.77
N ASP A 120 17.28 -1.81 7.44
CA ASP A 120 17.75 -0.83 8.41
C ASP A 120 16.61 -0.38 9.35
N LEU A 121 15.43 -0.09 8.82
CA LEU A 121 14.25 0.27 9.62
C LEU A 121 13.82 -0.86 10.55
N SER A 122 13.82 -2.10 10.07
CA SER A 122 13.40 -3.27 10.85
C SER A 122 14.29 -3.54 12.07
N GLN A 123 15.51 -3.00 12.10
CA GLN A 123 16.41 -3.08 13.26
C GLN A 123 16.09 -2.06 14.36
N LEU A 124 15.36 -0.97 14.04
CA LEU A 124 15.00 0.06 15.02
C LEU A 124 13.84 -0.36 15.90
N TYR A 125 12.70 -0.65 15.28
CA TYR A 125 11.46 -1.00 15.97
C TYR A 125 10.71 -2.10 15.22
N PRO A 126 9.95 -2.96 15.92
CA PRO A 126 8.95 -3.80 15.27
C PRO A 126 7.82 -2.94 14.69
N PHE A 127 7.50 -3.15 13.41
CA PHE A 127 6.38 -2.49 12.73
C PHE A 127 5.77 -3.39 11.66
N GLU A 128 4.54 -3.07 11.29
CA GLU A 128 3.85 -3.58 10.11
C GLU A 128 3.97 -2.54 8.98
N LEU A 129 4.19 -3.03 7.76
CA LEU A 129 4.40 -2.20 6.58
C LEU A 129 3.67 -2.80 5.39
N VAL A 130 2.85 -1.99 4.73
CA VAL A 130 2.21 -2.33 3.46
C VAL A 130 2.64 -1.29 2.42
N LEU A 131 3.13 -1.77 1.28
CA LEU A 131 3.63 -0.94 0.19
C LEU A 131 2.73 -1.12 -1.04
N GLY A 132 2.09 -0.05 -1.50
CA GLY A 132 1.30 -0.02 -2.72
C GLY A 132 2.08 0.59 -3.89
N MET A 133 2.05 -0.06 -5.05
CA MET A 133 2.65 0.42 -6.30
C MET A 133 2.14 1.81 -6.73
N ASN A 134 1.00 2.24 -6.18
CA ASN A 134 0.39 3.54 -6.38
C ASN A 134 0.99 4.69 -5.55
N GLY A 135 2.15 4.49 -4.92
CA GLY A 135 2.79 5.53 -4.13
C GLY A 135 2.27 5.61 -2.69
N ARG A 136 1.42 4.68 -2.26
CA ARG A 136 0.83 4.68 -0.91
C ARG A 136 1.56 3.69 -0.02
N ILE A 137 1.94 4.13 1.16
CA ILE A 137 2.57 3.31 2.19
C ILE A 137 1.72 3.38 3.44
N TRP A 138 1.38 2.23 4.01
CA TRP A 138 0.78 2.15 5.32
C TRP A 138 1.80 1.58 6.31
N VAL A 139 1.96 2.24 7.46
CA VAL A 139 2.90 1.87 8.51
C VAL A 139 2.18 1.80 9.85
N LYS A 140 2.46 0.79 10.65
CA LYS A 140 2.00 0.73 12.04
C LYS A 140 3.10 0.18 12.95
N ALA A 141 3.50 0.95 13.94
CA ALA A 141 4.38 0.49 15.02
C ALA A 141 3.61 0.38 16.34
N LYS A 142 4.30 -0.04 17.41
CA LYS A 142 3.70 -0.17 18.74
C LYS A 142 3.18 1.16 19.31
N THR A 143 3.86 2.26 19.00
CA THR A 143 3.47 3.61 19.44
C THR A 143 3.33 4.57 18.26
N VAL A 144 2.51 5.61 18.43
CA VAL A 144 2.36 6.68 17.43
C VAL A 144 3.70 7.36 17.17
N GLN A 145 4.50 7.62 18.21
CA GLN A 145 5.83 8.22 18.07
C GLN A 145 6.76 7.37 17.18
N GLN A 146 6.82 6.06 17.42
CA GLN A 146 7.61 5.14 16.58
C GLN A 146 7.12 5.12 15.13
N THR A 147 5.79 5.12 14.94
CA THR A 147 5.17 5.15 13.61
C THR A 147 5.58 6.43 12.86
N LEU A 148 5.52 7.59 13.53
CA LEU A 148 5.92 8.87 12.94
C LEU A 148 7.42 8.93 12.62
N ILE A 149 8.27 8.36 13.47
CA ILE A 149 9.71 8.27 13.20
C ILE A 149 9.97 7.48 11.92
N ILE A 150 9.36 6.29 11.79
CA ILE A 150 9.51 5.44 10.61
C ILE A 150 9.01 6.16 9.35
N VAL A 151 7.84 6.81 9.43
CA VAL A 151 7.26 7.59 8.34
C VAL A 151 8.21 8.70 7.88
N ASN A 152 8.74 9.50 8.81
CA ASN A 152 9.65 10.59 8.49
C ASN A 152 10.95 10.10 7.83
N ILE A 153 11.48 8.96 8.28
CA ILE A 153 12.64 8.33 7.64
C ILE A 153 12.28 7.88 6.22
N LEU A 154 11.13 7.23 6.02
CA LEU A 154 10.70 6.75 4.71
C LEU A 154 10.57 7.91 3.72
N GLU A 155 9.95 9.01 4.11
CA GLU A 155 9.83 10.21 3.27
C GLU A 155 11.21 10.81 2.94
N SER A 156 12.11 10.86 3.93
CA SER A 156 13.46 11.41 3.75
C SER A 156 14.36 10.51 2.89
N CYS A 157 14.08 9.21 2.80
CA CYS A 157 14.86 8.25 2.01
C CYS A 157 14.82 8.52 0.50
N GLU A 158 13.89 9.35 0.01
CA GLU A 158 13.86 9.75 -1.39
C GLU A 158 15.13 10.52 -1.81
N TYR A 159 15.69 11.32 -0.90
CA TYR A 159 16.79 12.24 -1.16
C TYR A 159 18.08 11.93 -0.39
N MET A 160 18.07 10.94 0.51
CA MET A 160 19.22 10.58 1.33
C MET A 160 20.13 9.55 0.67
N THR A 161 21.45 9.73 0.82
CA THR A 161 22.43 8.67 0.52
C THR A 161 22.43 7.58 1.59
N ALA A 162 23.02 6.42 1.30
CA ALA A 162 23.12 5.31 2.26
C ALA A 162 23.83 5.71 3.57
N GLU A 163 24.86 6.56 3.48
CA GLU A 163 25.59 7.07 4.65
C GLU A 163 24.74 8.03 5.49
N GLN A 164 24.03 8.96 4.84
CA GLN A 164 23.11 9.88 5.52
C GLN A 164 21.97 9.13 6.20
N ARG A 165 21.45 8.06 5.56
CA ARG A 165 20.43 7.19 6.15
C ARG A 165 20.94 6.53 7.42
N LYS A 166 22.12 5.90 7.39
CA LYS A 166 22.73 5.28 8.58
C LYS A 166 22.96 6.29 9.70
N GLN A 167 23.41 7.51 9.38
CA GLN A 167 23.58 8.57 10.38
C GLN A 167 22.23 9.04 10.97
N ALA A 168 21.19 9.18 10.15
CA ALA A 168 19.85 9.55 10.62
C ALA A 168 19.26 8.48 11.55
N LEU A 169 19.41 7.20 11.18
CA LEU A 169 18.98 6.06 12.00
C LEU A 169 19.75 6.00 13.32
N ALA A 170 21.07 6.21 13.29
CA ALA A 170 21.92 6.21 14.50
C ALA A 170 21.56 7.35 15.46
N LYS A 171 21.17 8.52 14.95
CA LYS A 171 20.69 9.63 15.79
C LYS A 171 19.36 9.32 16.47
N LEU A 172 18.50 8.53 15.83
CA LEU A 172 17.17 8.18 16.31
C LEU A 172 17.18 6.97 17.26
N SER A 173 18.19 6.10 17.17
CA SER A 173 18.41 4.99 18.12
C SER A 173 19.19 5.41 19.38
N GLY A 174 19.77 6.61 19.40
CA GLY A 174 20.68 7.09 20.43
C GLY A 174 20.07 7.95 21.55
N ASN A 175 18.75 7.91 21.77
CA ASN A 175 18.07 8.59 22.87
C ASN A 175 17.34 7.61 23.79
#